data_AF-A0A2U1AYR9-F1
#
_entry.id   AF-A0A2U1AYR9-F1
#
_cell.length_a   1.000
_cell.length_b   1.000
_cell.length_c   1.000
_cell.angle_alpha   90.00
_cell.angle_beta   90.00
_cell.angle_gamma   90.00
#
_symmetry.space_group_name_H-M   'P 1'
#
loop_
_entity.id
_entity.type
_entity.pdbx_description
1 polymer ?
#
loop_
_entity_poly.entity_id
_entity_poly.type
_entity_poly.pdbx_seq_one_letter_code
_entity_poly.pdbx_strand_id
1 'polypeptide(L)'
;MKYGLLFAILLLFATGCGQSDPARHPMMLKGDQYRKEGNFELAEKFYLKFVEQRPDSALGHRTLATLYDESLADPAAALYHYNMFLRLDPHSPDRELIEGYRRLARAKLLRALTREELPTPPDDELAMLRKENKVLRDRLDSLKRLLLNQQRAIAQLKSAAAAPQPPPVPQVPGERSYTVQPGDTPGKIARQFYGSANKYRIIMEANNLGSSTGLRVGQVLKIPASE
;
A
#
# COMPACT_ATOMS: atom_id res chain seq x y z
N MET A 1 -58.12 -32.07 6.09
CA MET A 1 -57.54 -30.93 6.82
C MET A 1 -56.09 -31.28 7.13
N LYS A 2 -55.14 -30.65 6.44
CA LYS A 2 -53.69 -30.95 6.49
C LYS A 2 -53.01 -29.89 7.35
N TYR A 3 -52.44 -30.28 8.48
CA TYR A 3 -51.62 -29.38 9.31
C TYR A 3 -50.24 -29.21 8.68
N GLY A 4 -49.88 -27.96 8.39
CA GLY A 4 -48.62 -27.57 7.77
C GLY A 4 -47.47 -27.60 8.78
N LEU A 5 -46.43 -28.31 8.38
CA LEU A 5 -45.08 -28.20 8.89
C LEU A 5 -44.48 -26.89 8.36
N LEU A 6 -43.99 -25.98 9.21
CA LEU A 6 -43.04 -24.96 8.76
C LEU A 6 -42.02 -24.60 9.84
N PHE A 7 -40.80 -24.97 9.50
CA PHE A 7 -39.51 -24.78 10.15
C PHE A 7 -39.27 -23.32 10.56
N ALA A 8 -38.89 -23.11 11.83
CA ALA A 8 -38.26 -21.87 12.27
C ALA A 8 -36.81 -21.84 11.76
N ILE A 9 -36.57 -21.09 10.68
CA ILE A 9 -35.23 -20.76 10.18
C ILE A 9 -35.00 -19.26 10.40
N LEU A 10 -34.12 -18.99 11.37
CA LEU A 10 -33.02 -18.03 11.37
C LEU A 10 -33.12 -16.81 10.44
N LEU A 11 -32.99 -15.60 11.01
CA LEU A 11 -32.12 -14.54 10.47
C LEU A 11 -31.78 -13.53 11.58
N LEU A 12 -30.73 -13.86 12.34
CA LEU A 12 -29.92 -12.89 13.06
C LEU A 12 -29.24 -12.00 12.01
N PHE A 13 -29.84 -10.85 11.71
CA PHE A 13 -29.10 -9.75 11.09
C PHE A 13 -28.17 -9.16 12.16
N ALA A 14 -26.99 -9.76 12.29
CA ALA A 14 -25.82 -9.02 12.72
C ALA A 14 -25.54 -7.98 11.63
N THR A 15 -26.11 -6.78 11.78
CA THR A 15 -25.67 -5.60 11.04
C THR A 15 -24.25 -5.31 11.50
N GLY A 16 -23.29 -5.95 10.85
CA GLY A 16 -21.88 -5.65 11.01
C GLY A 16 -21.68 -4.17 10.72
N CYS A 17 -21.13 -3.45 11.71
CA CYS A 17 -20.56 -2.13 11.53
C CYS A 17 -19.37 -2.24 10.56
N GLY A 18 -19.67 -2.29 9.27
CA GLY A 18 -18.72 -2.14 8.19
C GLY A 18 -19.07 -0.87 7.44
N GLN A 19 -18.93 0.30 8.06
CA GLN A 19 -18.91 1.53 7.26
C GLN A 19 -17.76 1.38 6.28
N SER A 20 -18.09 1.28 4.99
CA SER A 20 -17.10 1.20 3.92
C SER A 20 -16.08 2.33 4.09
N ASP A 21 -14.80 2.04 3.85
CA ASP A 21 -13.67 2.99 3.94
C ASP A 21 -14.09 4.38 3.42
N PRO A 22 -14.12 5.42 4.30
CA PRO A 22 -14.51 6.78 3.95
C PRO A 22 -13.75 7.34 2.74
N ALA A 23 -12.49 6.94 2.54
CA ALA A 23 -11.66 7.42 1.44
C ALA A 23 -12.14 6.88 0.08
N ARG A 24 -12.81 5.73 0.06
CA ARG A 24 -13.33 5.10 -1.16
C ARG A 24 -14.74 5.55 -1.53
N HIS A 25 -15.32 6.47 -0.76
CA HIS A 25 -16.66 6.95 -1.01
C HIS A 25 -16.73 7.70 -2.37
N PRO A 26 -17.75 7.46 -3.23
CA PRO A 26 -17.82 8.08 -4.56
C PRO A 26 -17.73 9.61 -4.54
N MET A 27 -18.37 10.26 -3.56
CA MET A 27 -18.29 11.72 -3.39
C MET A 27 -16.89 12.18 -2.96
N MET A 28 -16.16 11.41 -2.14
CA MET A 28 -14.78 11.73 -1.77
C MET A 28 -13.87 11.64 -3.00
N LEU A 29 -13.94 10.54 -3.75
CA LEU A 29 -13.15 10.33 -4.96
C LEU A 29 -13.39 11.41 -6.02
N LYS A 30 -14.66 11.80 -6.21
CA LYS A 30 -15.01 12.85 -7.17
C LYS A 30 -14.55 14.23 -6.72
N GLY A 31 -14.63 14.52 -5.42
CA GLY A 31 -14.03 15.72 -4.85
C GLY A 31 -12.51 15.75 -5.05
N ASP A 32 -11.82 14.63 -4.83
CA ASP A 32 -10.37 14.51 -5.01
C ASP A 32 -9.97 14.71 -6.48
N GLN A 33 -10.79 14.23 -7.41
CA GLN A 33 -10.60 14.48 -8.84
C GLN A 33 -10.65 15.97 -9.15
N TYR A 34 -11.73 16.67 -8.77
CA TYR A 34 -11.85 18.11 -9.05
C TYR A 34 -10.76 18.93 -8.35
N ARG A 35 -10.36 18.53 -7.13
CA ARG A 35 -9.24 19.18 -6.43
C ARG A 35 -7.94 19.06 -7.23
N LYS A 36 -7.65 17.88 -7.82
CA LYS A 36 -6.47 17.68 -8.69
C LYS A 36 -6.53 18.49 -9.98
N GLU A 37 -7.73 18.70 -10.51
CA GLU A 37 -7.98 19.54 -11.68
C GLU A 37 -7.91 21.05 -11.34
N GLY A 38 -7.74 21.42 -10.06
CA GLY A 38 -7.72 22.80 -9.59
C GLY A 38 -9.10 23.45 -9.49
N ASN A 39 -10.18 22.67 -9.65
CA ASN A 39 -11.55 23.16 -9.55
C ASN A 39 -12.05 23.00 -8.11
N PHE A 40 -11.64 23.93 -7.24
CA PHE A 40 -11.83 23.83 -5.81
C PHE A 40 -13.30 23.99 -5.39
N GLU A 41 -14.09 24.80 -6.10
CA GLU A 41 -15.51 25.02 -5.83
C GLU A 41 -16.35 23.77 -6.19
N LEU A 42 -16.00 23.06 -7.27
CA LEU A 42 -16.64 21.76 -7.54
C LEU A 42 -16.18 20.71 -6.54
N ALA A 43 -14.90 20.69 -6.16
CA ALA A 43 -14.39 19.77 -5.14
C ALA A 43 -15.14 19.94 -3.82
N GLU A 44 -15.33 21.18 -3.37
CA GLU A 44 -16.11 21.56 -2.19
C GLU A 44 -17.52 20.96 -2.24
N LYS A 45 -18.26 21.15 -3.35
CA LYS A 45 -19.62 20.59 -3.50
C LYS A 45 -19.68 19.08 -3.29
N PHE A 46 -18.67 18.35 -3.77
CA PHE A 46 -18.62 16.90 -3.59
C PHE A 46 -18.22 16.50 -2.17
N TYR A 47 -17.29 17.20 -1.54
CA TYR A 47 -16.96 16.94 -0.13
C TYR A 47 -18.09 17.33 0.83
N LEU A 48 -18.83 18.40 0.56
CA LEU A 48 -20.02 18.76 1.32
C LEU A 48 -21.09 17.67 1.23
N LYS A 49 -21.40 17.17 0.02
CA LYS A 49 -22.30 16.02 -0.16
C LYS A 49 -21.82 14.77 0.57
N PHE A 50 -20.51 14.57 0.67
CA PHE A 50 -19.96 13.49 1.47
C PHE A 50 -20.24 13.68 2.97
N VAL A 51 -19.95 14.87 3.52
CA VAL A 51 -20.19 15.16 4.94
C VAL A 51 -21.69 15.21 5.28
N GLU A 52 -22.55 15.60 4.35
CA GLU A 52 -24.02 15.48 4.49
C GLU A 52 -24.45 14.02 4.69
N GLN A 53 -23.82 13.08 3.97
CA GLN A 53 -24.12 11.66 4.09
C GLN A 53 -23.43 11.01 5.29
N ARG A 54 -22.27 11.53 5.70
CA ARG A 54 -21.48 11.04 6.85
C ARG A 54 -21.00 12.19 7.73
N PRO A 55 -21.88 12.75 8.57
CA PRO A 55 -21.54 13.89 9.44
C PRO A 55 -20.53 13.55 10.54
N ASP A 56 -20.34 12.26 10.83
CA ASP A 56 -19.39 11.73 11.80
C ASP A 56 -18.01 11.40 11.17
N SER A 57 -17.83 11.67 9.88
CA SER A 57 -16.57 11.39 9.20
C SER A 57 -15.50 12.43 9.52
N ALA A 58 -14.57 12.08 10.41
CA ALA A 58 -13.39 12.89 10.68
C ALA A 58 -12.61 13.20 9.38
N LEU A 59 -12.43 12.22 8.49
CA LEU A 59 -11.79 12.42 7.18
C LEU A 59 -12.50 13.52 6.37
N GLY A 60 -13.82 13.49 6.29
CA GLY A 60 -14.60 14.50 5.55
C GLY A 60 -14.38 15.91 6.08
N HIS A 61 -14.43 16.07 7.41
CA HIS A 61 -14.15 17.36 8.03
C HIS A 61 -12.69 17.79 7.82
N ARG A 62 -11.70 16.91 7.97
CA ARG A 62 -10.29 17.27 7.67
C ARG A 62 -10.11 17.74 6.22
N THR A 63 -10.68 17.02 5.26
CA THR A 63 -10.56 17.33 3.83
C THR A 63 -11.17 18.70 3.50
N LEU A 64 -12.37 19.00 4.00
CA LEU A 64 -12.98 20.32 3.83
C LEU A 64 -12.17 21.41 4.52
N ALA A 65 -11.69 21.17 5.74
CA ALA A 65 -10.88 22.15 6.46
C ALA A 65 -9.64 22.57 5.66
N THR A 66 -8.90 21.59 5.12
CA THR A 66 -7.73 21.85 4.27
C THR A 66 -8.11 22.57 2.97
N LEU A 67 -9.20 22.15 2.30
CA LEU A 67 -9.66 22.82 1.08
C LEU A 67 -9.97 24.31 1.33
N TYR A 68 -10.66 24.61 2.43
CA TYR A 68 -10.99 25.99 2.81
C TYR A 68 -9.75 26.81 3.19
N ASP A 69 -8.82 26.23 3.96
CA ASP A 69 -7.65 26.97 4.47
C ASP A 69 -6.59 27.25 3.40
N GLU A 70 -6.42 26.32 2.45
CA GLU A 70 -5.35 26.37 1.44
C GLU A 70 -5.83 26.86 0.08
N SER A 71 -7.03 26.47 -0.35
CA SER A 71 -7.47 26.68 -1.74
C SER A 71 -8.54 27.76 -1.88
N LEU A 72 -9.52 27.78 -0.97
CA LEU A 72 -10.66 28.73 -1.05
C LEU A 72 -10.47 29.99 -0.21
N ALA A 73 -9.41 30.05 0.61
CA ALA A 73 -9.10 31.17 1.49
C ALA A 73 -10.28 31.58 2.42
N ASP A 74 -11.03 30.60 2.92
CA ASP A 74 -12.11 30.79 3.88
C ASP A 74 -11.70 30.28 5.27
N PRO A 75 -11.04 31.12 6.09
CA PRO A 75 -10.56 30.69 7.40
C PRO A 75 -11.70 30.40 8.38
N ALA A 76 -12.92 30.94 8.17
CA ALA A 76 -14.05 30.68 9.04
C ALA A 76 -14.61 29.27 8.81
N ALA A 77 -14.81 28.88 7.56
CA ALA A 77 -15.23 27.54 7.20
C ALA A 77 -14.14 26.50 7.59
N ALA A 78 -12.87 26.82 7.36
CA ALA A 78 -11.76 25.96 7.79
C ALA A 78 -11.78 25.70 9.31
N LEU A 79 -11.96 26.75 10.12
CA LEU A 79 -12.06 26.63 11.59
C LEU A 79 -13.19 25.71 12.04
N TYR A 80 -14.37 25.82 11.43
CA TYR A 80 -15.51 24.96 11.74
C TYR A 80 -15.12 23.49 11.54
N HIS A 81 -14.55 23.16 10.39
CA HIS A 81 -14.20 21.79 10.05
C HIS A 81 -13.01 21.25 10.87
N TYR A 82 -12.01 22.07 11.21
CA TYR A 82 -10.96 21.66 12.15
C TYR A 82 -11.51 21.34 13.54
N ASN A 83 -12.44 22.16 14.06
CA ASN A 83 -13.09 21.88 15.34
C ASN A 83 -13.89 20.57 15.31
N MET A 84 -14.59 20.30 14.20
CA MET A 84 -15.32 19.04 14.02
C MET A 84 -14.38 17.84 13.96
N PHE A 85 -13.27 17.92 13.21
CA PHE A 85 -12.27 16.86 13.19
C PHE A 85 -11.76 16.52 14.60
N LEU A 86 -11.32 17.53 15.37
CA LEU A 86 -10.78 17.34 16.71
C LEU A 86 -11.81 16.79 17.71
N ARG A 87 -13.11 17.04 17.46
CA ARG A 87 -14.21 16.46 18.25
C ARG A 87 -14.45 15.00 17.89
N LEU A 88 -14.42 14.65 16.60
CA LEU A 88 -14.73 13.32 16.10
C LEU A 88 -13.56 12.34 16.31
N ASP A 89 -12.33 12.81 16.22
CA ASP A 89 -11.12 12.01 16.41
C ASP A 89 -10.12 12.70 17.37
N PRO A 90 -10.44 12.75 18.68
CA PRO A 90 -9.62 13.47 19.67
C PRO A 90 -8.27 12.81 19.95
N HIS A 91 -8.04 11.57 19.51
CA HIS A 91 -6.79 10.84 19.71
C HIS A 91 -6.05 10.57 18.39
N SER A 92 -6.42 11.28 17.33
CA SER A 92 -5.78 11.17 16.03
C SER A 92 -4.26 11.41 16.11
N PRO A 93 -3.43 10.65 15.38
CA PRO A 93 -2.02 11.01 15.23
C PRO A 93 -1.83 12.40 14.59
N ASP A 94 -2.81 12.88 13.83
CA ASP A 94 -2.80 14.21 13.21
C ASP A 94 -3.29 15.34 14.14
N ARG A 95 -3.66 15.04 15.39
CA ARG A 95 -4.28 16.02 16.30
C ARG A 95 -3.45 17.29 16.46
N GLU A 96 -2.16 17.16 16.78
CA GLU A 96 -1.28 18.32 17.04
C GLU A 96 -1.15 19.20 15.79
N LEU A 97 -1.03 18.57 14.62
CA LEU A 97 -0.98 19.25 13.32
C LEU A 97 -2.28 20.04 13.08
N ILE A 98 -3.44 19.41 13.28
CA ILE A 98 -4.75 20.04 13.09
C ILE A 98 -5.00 21.15 14.11
N GLU A 99 -4.55 21.00 15.36
CA GLU A 99 -4.58 22.08 16.35
C GLU A 99 -3.74 23.28 15.90
N GLY A 100 -2.58 23.04 15.26
CA GLY A 100 -1.76 24.06 14.63
C GLY A 100 -2.48 24.80 13.51
N TYR A 101 -3.05 24.07 12.55
CA TYR A 101 -3.83 24.70 11.46
C TYR A 101 -5.05 25.46 11.97
N ARG A 102 -5.74 24.94 12.99
CA ARG A 102 -6.83 25.66 13.64
C ARG A 102 -6.38 26.99 14.25
N ARG A 103 -5.22 27.03 14.93
CA ARG A 103 -4.65 28.28 15.46
C ARG A 103 -4.35 29.26 14.32
N LEU A 104 -3.78 28.78 13.21
CA LEU A 104 -3.47 29.59 12.05
C LEU A 104 -4.74 30.13 11.36
N ALA A 105 -5.76 29.30 11.16
CA ALA A 105 -7.04 29.72 10.59
C ALA A 105 -7.72 30.78 11.49
N ARG A 106 -7.65 30.65 12.82
CA ARG A 106 -8.13 31.67 13.77
C ARG A 106 -7.40 33.00 13.59
N ALA A 107 -6.09 32.94 13.43
CA ALA A 107 -5.24 34.09 13.16
C ALA A 107 -5.60 34.76 11.82
N LYS A 108 -5.73 33.99 10.73
CA LYS A 108 -6.16 34.49 9.41
C LYS A 108 -7.53 35.18 9.50
N LEU A 109 -8.48 34.57 10.19
CA LEU A 109 -9.82 35.13 10.40
C LEU A 109 -9.77 36.44 11.19
N LEU A 110 -9.00 36.48 12.28
CA LEU A 110 -8.84 37.70 13.09
C LEU A 110 -8.28 38.84 12.22
N ARG A 111 -7.20 38.59 11.47
CA ARG A 111 -6.63 39.57 10.53
C ARG A 111 -7.65 40.04 9.50
N ALA A 112 -8.47 39.15 8.94
CA ALA A 112 -9.51 39.52 7.97
C ALA A 112 -10.57 40.44 8.59
N LEU A 113 -10.91 40.23 9.88
CA LEU A 113 -11.91 41.02 10.60
C LEU A 113 -11.36 42.35 11.12
N THR A 114 -10.14 42.38 11.66
CA THR A 114 -9.55 43.55 12.31
C THR A 114 -8.71 44.41 11.37
N ARG A 115 -8.28 43.86 10.22
CA ARG A 115 -7.26 44.44 9.32
C ARG A 115 -5.91 44.69 9.99
N GLU A 116 -5.73 44.19 11.20
CA GLU A 116 -4.50 44.28 11.97
C GLU A 116 -3.57 43.13 11.57
N GLU A 117 -2.28 43.41 11.43
CA GLU A 117 -1.31 42.37 11.15
C GLU A 117 -1.20 41.43 12.36
N LEU A 118 -1.03 40.13 12.08
CA LEU A 118 -0.85 39.16 13.14
C LEU A 118 0.39 39.51 13.95
N PRO A 119 0.33 39.40 15.30
CA PRO A 119 1.51 39.60 16.11
C PRO A 119 2.58 38.62 15.63
N THR A 120 3.66 39.16 15.09
CA THR A 120 4.84 38.36 14.76
C THR A 120 5.43 37.85 16.07
N PRO A 121 5.86 36.59 16.15
CA PRO A 121 6.64 36.12 17.28
C PRO A 121 7.80 37.10 17.52
N PRO A 122 8.15 37.38 18.78
CA PRO A 122 9.34 38.15 19.11
C PRO A 122 10.56 37.66 18.31
N ASP A 123 11.45 38.58 17.91
CA ASP A 123 12.56 38.26 17.00
C ASP A 123 13.48 37.15 17.54
N ASP A 124 13.62 37.06 18.86
CA ASP A 124 14.35 36.00 19.56
C ASP A 124 13.68 34.63 19.45
N GLU A 125 12.35 34.58 19.61
CA GLU A 125 11.56 33.36 19.38
C GLU A 125 11.66 32.93 17.91
N LEU A 126 11.53 33.86 16.96
CA LEU A 126 11.67 33.58 15.54
C LEU A 126 13.08 33.08 15.18
N ALA A 127 14.11 33.64 15.79
CA ALA A 127 15.49 33.18 15.62
C ALA A 127 15.68 31.76 16.17
N MET A 128 15.11 31.46 17.35
CA MET A 128 15.13 30.11 17.94
C MET A 128 14.42 29.09 17.04
N LEU A 129 13.21 29.40 16.56
CA LEU A 129 12.45 28.53 15.66
C LEU A 129 13.17 28.26 14.34
N ARG A 130 13.85 29.28 13.77
CA ARG A 130 14.68 29.11 12.57
C ARG A 130 15.88 28.20 12.82
N LYS A 131 16.54 28.36 13.98
CA LYS A 131 17.65 27.51 14.40
C LYS A 131 17.20 26.07 14.59
N GLU A 132 16.08 25.84 15.27
CA GLU A 132 15.51 24.50 15.46
C GLU A 132 15.11 23.86 14.13
N ASN A 133 14.42 24.59 13.26
CA ASN A 133 14.08 24.11 11.91
C ASN A 133 15.32 23.71 11.11
N LYS A 134 16.41 24.48 11.21
CA LYS A 134 17.68 24.11 10.59
C LYS A 134 18.21 22.79 11.15
N VAL A 135 18.24 22.62 12.47
CA VAL A 135 18.69 21.38 13.12
C VAL A 135 17.83 20.18 12.71
N LEU A 136 16.51 20.35 12.63
CA LEU A 136 15.60 19.30 12.18
C LEU A 136 15.85 18.91 10.72
N ARG A 137 16.08 19.88 9.83
CA ARG A 137 16.45 19.62 8.43
C ARG A 137 17.77 18.86 8.33
N ASP A 138 18.79 19.29 9.07
CA ASP A 138 20.09 18.61 9.11
C ASP A 138 19.95 17.14 9.60
N ARG A 139 19.08 16.90 10.60
CA ARG A 139 18.73 15.55 11.09
C ARG A 139 17.96 14.73 10.06
N LEU A 140 17.01 15.31 9.35
CA LEU A 140 16.29 14.62 8.28
C LEU A 140 17.23 14.20 7.15
N ASP A 141 18.18 15.06 6.79
CA ASP A 141 19.16 14.76 5.74
C ASP A 141 20.18 13.70 6.17
N SER A 142 20.54 13.64 7.46
CA SER A 142 21.36 12.55 7.98
C SER A 142 20.60 11.22 7.96
N LEU A 143 19.34 11.21 8.40
CA LEU A 143 18.49 10.01 8.38
C LEU A 143 18.25 9.49 6.96
N LYS A 144 17.98 10.38 5.99
CA LYS A 144 17.82 9.99 4.57
C LYS A 144 19.09 9.33 4.03
N ARG A 145 20.27 9.89 4.36
CA ARG A 145 21.57 9.30 3.96
C ARG A 145 21.78 7.93 4.60
N LEU A 146 21.47 7.78 5.88
CA LEU A 146 21.55 6.49 6.57
C LEU A 146 20.64 5.44 5.91
N LEU A 147 19.40 5.82 5.58
CA LEU A 147 18.44 4.94 4.95
C LEU A 147 18.89 4.53 3.54
N LEU A 148 19.43 5.47 2.75
CA LEU A 148 20.00 5.18 1.43
C LEU A 148 21.19 4.21 1.54
N ASN A 149 22.09 4.43 2.50
CA ASN A 149 23.24 3.56 2.73
C ASN A 149 22.80 2.16 3.17
N GLN A 150 21.82 2.06 4.05
CA GLN A 150 21.25 0.78 4.47
C GLN A 150 20.61 0.03 3.28
N GLN A 151 19.84 0.73 2.43
CA GLN A 151 19.27 0.14 1.22
C GLN A 151 20.34 -0.37 0.26
N ARG A 152 21.43 0.38 0.06
CA ARG A 152 22.58 -0.05 -0.75
C ARG A 152 23.25 -1.30 -0.16
N ALA A 153 23.47 -1.34 1.16
CA ALA A 153 24.05 -2.50 1.82
C ALA A 153 23.15 -3.74 1.68
N ILE A 154 21.83 -3.58 1.85
CA ILE A 154 20.86 -4.67 1.63
C ILE A 154 20.91 -5.15 0.17
N ALA A 155 21.00 -4.24 -0.80
CA ALA A 155 21.11 -4.60 -2.22
C ALA A 155 22.41 -5.37 -2.51
N GLN A 156 23.54 -4.93 -1.94
CA GLN A 156 24.83 -5.61 -2.08
C GLN A 156 24.82 -7.01 -1.46
N LEU A 157 24.21 -7.17 -0.27
CA LEU A 157 24.04 -8.48 0.36
C LEU A 157 23.18 -9.41 -0.51
N LYS A 158 22.10 -8.90 -1.11
CA LYS A 158 21.28 -9.66 -2.06
C LYS A 158 22.06 -10.07 -3.32
N SER A 159 22.86 -9.18 -3.89
CA SER A 159 23.67 -9.51 -5.07
C SER A 159 24.83 -10.46 -4.74
N ALA A 160 25.45 -10.35 -3.57
CA ALA A 160 26.51 -11.26 -3.14
C ALA A 160 25.99 -12.67 -2.86
N ALA A 161 24.74 -12.81 -2.40
CA ALA A 161 24.05 -14.09 -2.27
C ALA A 161 23.66 -14.71 -3.63
N ALA A 162 23.66 -13.94 -4.72
CA ALA A 162 23.47 -14.44 -6.07
C ALA A 162 24.83 -14.79 -6.69
N ALA A 163 25.39 -15.96 -6.34
CA ALA A 163 26.60 -16.48 -6.97
C ALA A 163 26.38 -16.66 -8.50
N PRO A 164 27.44 -16.53 -9.33
CA PRO A 164 27.35 -16.84 -10.76
C PRO A 164 26.84 -18.27 -10.93
N GLN A 165 25.79 -18.45 -11.73
CA GLN A 165 25.43 -19.80 -12.16
C GLN A 165 26.66 -20.41 -12.84
N PRO A 166 27.06 -21.65 -12.50
CA PRO A 166 28.19 -22.30 -13.16
C PRO A 166 27.97 -22.20 -14.69
N PRO A 167 29.03 -21.92 -15.47
CA PRO A 167 28.91 -21.78 -16.92
C PRO A 167 28.15 -22.98 -17.47
N PRO A 168 27.23 -22.78 -18.43
CA PRO A 168 26.51 -23.90 -19.04
C PRO A 168 27.55 -24.90 -19.54
N VAL A 169 27.54 -26.09 -18.95
CA VAL A 169 28.45 -27.18 -19.32
C VAL A 169 28.24 -27.43 -20.82
N PRO A 170 29.30 -27.53 -21.64
CA PRO A 170 29.16 -27.83 -23.06
C PRO A 170 28.27 -29.06 -23.25
N GLN A 171 27.08 -28.86 -23.83
CA GLN A 171 26.17 -29.95 -24.13
C GLN A 171 26.76 -30.76 -25.28
N VAL A 172 27.18 -31.98 -24.99
CA VAL A 172 27.59 -32.95 -26.01
C VAL A 172 26.38 -33.20 -26.91
N PRO A 173 26.49 -33.07 -28.25
CA PRO A 173 25.38 -33.36 -29.15
C PRO A 173 24.93 -34.82 -28.99
N GLY A 174 23.80 -35.04 -28.31
CA GLY A 174 23.22 -36.37 -28.09
C GLY A 174 22.77 -36.67 -26.64
N GLU A 175 23.29 -35.97 -25.63
CA GLU A 175 22.84 -36.10 -24.23
C GLU A 175 22.07 -34.85 -23.80
N ARG A 176 20.74 -34.94 -23.71
CA ARG A 176 19.91 -33.86 -23.16
C ARG A 176 19.88 -34.04 -21.64
N SER A 177 20.00 -32.96 -20.87
CA SER A 177 19.79 -33.00 -19.42
C SER A 177 18.50 -32.28 -19.04
N TYR A 178 17.79 -32.77 -18.03
CA TYR A 178 16.54 -32.19 -17.56
C TYR A 178 16.52 -32.05 -16.03
N THR A 179 16.22 -30.85 -15.53
CA THR A 179 16.06 -30.59 -14.10
C THR A 179 14.61 -30.79 -13.67
N VAL A 180 14.40 -31.77 -12.79
CA VAL A 180 13.08 -32.14 -12.26
C VAL A 180 12.40 -30.95 -11.59
N GLN A 181 11.19 -30.65 -12.04
CA GLN A 181 10.32 -29.60 -11.51
C GLN A 181 9.31 -30.17 -10.50
N PRO A 182 8.73 -29.31 -9.64
CA PRO A 182 7.64 -29.72 -8.77
C PRO A 182 6.48 -30.37 -9.55
N GLY A 183 6.08 -31.59 -9.16
CA GLY A 183 4.95 -32.30 -9.78
C GLY A 183 5.30 -33.19 -10.97
N ASP A 184 6.59 -33.30 -11.30
CA ASP A 184 7.09 -34.24 -12.29
C ASP A 184 7.00 -35.69 -11.85
N THR A 185 6.86 -36.57 -12.84
CA THR A 185 6.99 -38.01 -12.69
C THR A 185 7.81 -38.56 -13.87
N PRO A 186 8.49 -39.70 -13.72
CA PRO A 186 9.26 -40.30 -14.81
C PRO A 186 8.45 -40.42 -16.11
N GLY A 187 7.18 -40.80 -16.02
CA GLY A 187 6.27 -40.91 -17.16
C GLY A 187 5.91 -39.57 -17.81
N LYS A 188 5.73 -38.49 -17.03
CA LYS A 188 5.48 -37.14 -17.57
C LYS A 188 6.69 -36.62 -18.33
N ILE A 189 7.89 -36.80 -17.76
CA ILE A 189 9.14 -36.39 -18.39
C ILE A 189 9.35 -37.21 -19.68
N ALA A 190 9.15 -38.53 -19.64
CA ALA A 190 9.25 -39.37 -20.83
C ALA A 190 8.27 -38.99 -21.94
N ARG A 191 7.04 -38.60 -21.59
CA ARG A 191 6.07 -38.09 -22.56
C ARG A 191 6.54 -36.78 -23.19
N GLN A 192 7.15 -35.89 -22.41
CA GLN A 192 7.68 -34.62 -22.91
C GLN A 192 8.84 -34.83 -23.88
N PHE A 193 9.76 -35.76 -23.59
CA PHE A 193 10.98 -35.93 -24.39
C PHE A 193 10.86 -36.97 -25.51
N TYR A 194 10.01 -37.98 -25.35
CA TYR A 194 9.87 -39.10 -26.30
C TYR A 194 8.45 -39.26 -26.86
N GLY A 195 7.51 -38.36 -26.50
CA GLY A 195 6.10 -38.46 -26.89
C GLY A 195 5.31 -39.57 -26.21
N SER A 196 5.97 -40.44 -25.43
CA SER A 196 5.33 -41.58 -24.76
C SER A 196 5.77 -41.73 -23.31
N ALA A 197 4.79 -41.84 -22.41
CA ALA A 197 5.05 -42.06 -20.98
C ALA A 197 5.67 -43.44 -20.71
N ASN A 198 5.48 -44.41 -21.60
CA ASN A 198 5.99 -45.78 -21.45
C ASN A 198 7.53 -45.86 -21.59
N LYS A 199 8.15 -44.83 -22.19
CA LYS A 199 9.60 -44.75 -22.37
C LYS A 199 10.34 -44.22 -21.12
N TYR A 200 9.67 -44.11 -19.97
CA TYR A 200 10.28 -43.63 -18.72
C TYR A 200 11.43 -44.49 -18.23
N ARG A 201 11.41 -45.79 -18.51
CA ARG A 201 12.47 -46.73 -18.11
C ARG A 201 13.83 -46.33 -18.68
N ILE A 202 13.87 -45.80 -19.91
CA ILE A 202 15.09 -45.34 -20.57
C ILE A 202 15.75 -44.22 -19.74
N ILE A 203 14.96 -43.30 -19.17
CA ILE A 203 15.43 -42.21 -18.32
C ILE A 203 15.88 -42.75 -16.96
N MET A 204 15.11 -43.67 -16.37
CA MET A 204 15.44 -44.25 -15.06
C MET A 204 16.74 -45.05 -15.11
N GLU A 205 16.92 -45.89 -16.12
CA GLU A 205 18.11 -46.72 -16.32
C GLU A 205 19.35 -45.86 -16.61
N ALA A 206 19.25 -44.84 -17.49
CA ALA A 206 20.34 -43.92 -17.77
C ALA A 206 20.82 -43.10 -16.56
N ASN A 207 19.98 -42.98 -15.51
CA ASN A 207 20.30 -42.26 -14.28
C ASN A 207 20.49 -43.17 -13.06
N ASN A 208 20.56 -44.49 -13.26
CA ASN A 208 20.68 -45.49 -12.20
C ASN A 208 19.59 -45.36 -11.11
N LEU A 209 18.37 -44.99 -11.51
CA LEU A 209 17.22 -44.85 -10.61
C LEU A 209 16.41 -46.14 -10.65
N GLY A 210 16.25 -46.78 -9.49
CA GLY A 210 15.41 -47.98 -9.35
C GLY A 210 13.91 -47.65 -9.37
N SER A 211 13.07 -48.66 -9.58
CA SER A 211 11.59 -48.51 -9.58
C SER A 211 11.01 -47.98 -8.26
N SER A 212 11.76 -48.05 -7.16
CA SER A 212 11.40 -47.53 -5.84
C SER A 212 11.98 -46.14 -5.54
N THR A 213 12.85 -45.60 -6.40
CA THR A 213 13.50 -44.30 -6.21
C THR A 213 12.66 -43.20 -6.86
N GLY A 214 11.95 -42.42 -6.04
CA GLY A 214 11.22 -41.23 -6.51
C GLY A 214 12.17 -40.11 -6.99
N LEU A 215 11.70 -39.30 -7.94
CA LEU A 215 12.44 -38.12 -8.41
C LEU A 215 12.40 -37.00 -7.37
N ARG A 216 13.54 -36.33 -7.15
CA ARG A 216 13.61 -35.15 -6.28
C ARG A 216 13.56 -33.88 -7.11
N VAL A 217 12.80 -32.88 -6.67
CA VAL A 217 12.79 -31.56 -7.30
C VAL A 217 14.20 -30.97 -7.27
N GLY A 218 14.64 -30.42 -8.40
CA GLY A 218 16.00 -29.90 -8.60
C GLY A 218 17.03 -30.95 -9.00
N GLN A 219 16.67 -32.24 -9.02
CA GLN A 219 17.55 -33.30 -9.53
C GLN A 219 17.73 -33.15 -11.04
N VAL A 220 18.98 -33.27 -11.52
CA VAL A 220 19.30 -33.25 -12.95
C VAL A 220 19.34 -34.69 -13.47
N LEU A 221 18.54 -34.96 -14.50
CA LEU A 221 18.44 -36.25 -15.18
C LEU A 221 19.10 -36.20 -16.55
N LYS A 222 19.85 -37.25 -16.88
CA LYS A 222 20.29 -37.56 -18.24
C LYS A 222 19.14 -38.13 -19.05
N ILE A 223 18.88 -37.54 -20.21
CA ILE A 223 17.84 -37.93 -21.16
C ILE A 223 18.55 -38.38 -22.44
N PRO A 224 18.77 -39.70 -22.62
CA PRO A 224 19.38 -40.23 -23.84
C PRO A 224 18.41 -40.10 -25.03
N ALA A 225 18.88 -40.36 -26.25
CA ALA A 225 17.98 -40.52 -27.39
C ALA A 225 17.13 -41.78 -27.20
N SER A 226 15.83 -41.72 -27.54
CA SER A 226 15.03 -42.94 -27.67
C SER A 226 15.19 -43.47 -29.09
N GLU A 227 15.92 -44.57 -29.27
CA GLU A 227 15.79 -45.37 -30.50
C GLU A 227 14.34 -45.83 -30.72
#